data_AF-A0A954G8G7-F1
#
_entry.id   AF-A0A954G8G7-F1
#
_cell.length_a   1.000
_cell.length_b   1.000
_cell.length_c   1.000
_cell.angle_alpha   90.00
_cell.angle_beta   90.00
_cell.angle_gamma   90.00
#
_symmetry.space_group_name_H-M   'P 1'
#
loop_
_entity.id
_entity.type
_entity.pdbx_description
1 polymer ?
#
loop_
_entity_poly.entity_id
_entity_poly.type
_entity_poly.pdbx_seq_one_letter_code
_entity_poly.pdbx_strand_id
1 'polypeptide(L)' 'MERALKILFFALFVRPIVFIVLGLNLRGKPNLPLEGPALIAANHNSHLDTLVLMSLYPLSK' A
#
# COMPACT_ATOMS: atom_id res chain seq x y z
N MET A 1 7.68 6.86 18.81
CA MET A 1 6.85 7.95 18.27
C MET A 1 6.72 7.90 16.75
N GLU A 2 7.83 7.84 16.01
CA GLU A 2 7.85 7.85 14.54
C GLU A 2 7.05 6.72 13.88
N ARG A 3 7.16 5.48 14.39
CA ARG A 3 6.35 4.35 13.90
C ARG A 3 4.84 4.60 14.02
N ALA A 4 4.40 5.20 15.13
CA ALA A 4 2.99 5.50 15.36
C ALA A 4 2.49 6.58 14.40
N LEU A 5 3.28 7.64 14.19
CA LEU A 5 2.97 8.69 13.21
C LEU A 5 2.89 8.14 11.78
N LYS A 6 3.82 7.26 11.39
CA LYS A 6 3.79 6.58 10.09
C LYS A 6 2.54 5.74 9.93
N ILE A 7 2.20 4.93 10.93
CA ILE A 7 0.97 4.11 10.90
C ILE A 7 -0.26 4.99 10.78
N LEU A 8 -0.36 6.06 11.58
CA LEU A 8 -1.49 6.98 11.57
C LEU A 8 -1.62 7.69 10.23
N PHE A 9 -0.51 8.14 9.64
CA PHE A 9 -0.48 8.77 8.32
C PHE A 9 -1.01 7.82 7.23
N PHE A 10 -0.52 6.58 7.20
CA PHE A 10 -0.99 5.60 6.22
C PHE A 10 -2.45 5.19 6.45
N ALA A 11 -2.88 5.07 7.71
CA ALA A 11 -4.23 4.66 8.06
C ALA A 11 -5.27 5.75 7.75
N LEU A 12 -4.98 7.01 8.08
CA LEU A 12 -5.94 8.10 8.03
C LEU A 12 -5.91 8.91 6.73
N PHE A 13 -4.79 8.93 6.01
CA PHE A 13 -4.65 9.73 4.80
C PHE A 13 -4.41 8.86 3.57
N VAL A 14 -3.34 8.06 3.56
CA VAL A 14 -2.92 7.34 2.36
C VAL A 14 -3.96 6.30 1.92
N ARG A 15 -4.37 5.40 2.82
CA ARG A 15 -5.32 4.33 2.49
C ARG A 15 -6.70 4.86 2.06
N PRO A 16 -7.32 5.85 2.75
CA PRO A 16 -8.55 6.45 2.28
C PRO A 16 -8.43 7.04 0.87
N ILE A 17 -7.34 7.76 0.57
CA ILE A 17 -7.10 8.29 -0.77
C ILE A 17 -7.00 7.15 -1.79
N VAL A 18 -6.21 6.10 -1.50
CA VAL A 18 -6.00 4.98 -2.43
C VAL A 18 -7.27 4.16 -2.67
N PHE A 19 -8.03 3.83 -1.63
CA PHE A 19 -9.17 2.91 -1.77
C PHE A 19 -10.49 3.60 -2.07
N ILE A 20 -10.69 4.83 -1.56
CA ILE A 20 -11.96 5.55 -1.72
C ILE A 20 -11.86 6.55 -2.87
N VAL A 21 -10.85 7.42 -2.87
CA VAL A 21 -10.74 8.49 -3.87
C VAL A 21 -10.31 7.95 -5.23
N LEU A 22 -9.25 7.14 -5.27
CA LEU A 22 -8.80 6.51 -6.53
C LEU A 22 -9.67 5.32 -6.93
N GLY A 23 -10.42 4.74 -6.00
CA GLY A 23 -11.29 3.58 -6.27
C GLY A 23 -10.52 2.34 -6.74
N LEU A 24 -9.38 2.03 -6.09
CA LEU A 24 -8.51 0.92 -6.53
C LEU A 24 -9.27 -0.42 -6.64
N ASN A 25 -9.27 -1.02 -7.83
CA ASN A 25 -9.79 -2.36 -8.05
C ASN A 25 -8.68 -3.42 -7.82
N LEU A 26 -8.73 -4.08 -6.67
CA LEU A 26 -7.77 -5.12 -6.30
C LEU A 26 -8.21 -6.51 -6.79
N ARG A 27 -7.30 -7.18 -7.50
CA ARG A 27 -7.46 -8.58 -7.94
C ARG A 27 -6.24 -9.39 -7.53
N GLY A 28 -6.44 -10.66 -7.18
CA GLY A 28 -5.33 -11.55 -6.80
C GLY A 28 -4.60 -11.16 -5.51
N LYS A 29 -5.26 -10.46 -4.58
CA LYS A 29 -4.68 -10.04 -3.29
C LYS A 29 -3.97 -11.19 -2.53
N PRO A 30 -4.46 -12.45 -2.52
CA PRO A 30 -3.76 -13.55 -1.86
C PRO A 30 -2.36 -13.86 -2.43
N ASN A 31 -2.04 -13.40 -3.64
CA ASN A 31 -0.74 -13.62 -4.28
C ASN A 31 0.33 -12.63 -3.78
N LEU A 32 -0.04 -11.63 -2.96
CA LEU A 32 0.93 -10.69 -2.41
C LEU A 32 1.86 -11.43 -1.44
N PRO A 33 3.19 -11.39 -1.65
CA PRO A 33 4.14 -12.04 -0.76
C PRO A 33 4.16 -11.29 0.57
N LEU A 34 3.71 -11.93 1.64
CA LEU A 34 3.68 -11.36 3.00
C LEU A 34 4.90 -11.77 3.84
N GLU A 35 5.59 -12.83 3.44
CA GLU A 35 6.72 -13.41 4.14
C GLU A 35 7.90 -13.63 3.20
N GLY A 36 9.11 -13.66 3.76
CA GLY A 36 10.35 -13.85 3.02
C GLY A 36 10.73 -12.65 2.13
N PRO A 37 11.88 -12.73 1.44
CA PRO A 37 12.24 -11.76 0.42
C PRO A 37 11.37 -11.95 -0.82
N ALA A 38 10.88 -10.86 -1.39
CA ALA A 38 10.15 -10.87 -2.64
C ALA A 38 10.44 -9.62 -3.46
N LEU A 39 10.35 -9.76 -4.79
CA LEU A 39 10.45 -8.65 -5.73
C LEU A 39 9.07 -8.40 -6.35
N ILE A 40 8.57 -7.18 -6.20
CA ILE A 40 7.35 -6.73 -6.87
C ILE A 40 7.75 -5.94 -8.12
N ALA A 41 7.41 -6.46 -9.29
CA ALA A 41 7.57 -5.75 -10.55
C ALA A 41 6.26 -5.03 -10.91
N ALA A 42 6.23 -3.72 -10.69
CA ALA A 42 5.11 -2.87 -11.10
C ALA A 42 5.41 -2.15 -12.41
N ASN A 43 4.37 -1.84 -13.18
CA ASN A 43 4.49 -0.85 -14.25
C ASN A 43 4.73 0.55 -13.65
N HIS A 44 5.22 1.49 -14.46
CA HIS A 44 5.40 2.87 -14.02
C HIS A 44 4.38 3.78 -14.71
N ASN A 45 3.29 4.06 -14.02
CA ASN A 45 2.22 4.91 -14.52
C ASN A 45 2.24 6.28 -13.83
N SER A 46 2.46 6.33 -12.52
CA SER A 46 2.43 7.57 -11.76
C SER A 46 3.27 7.53 -10.47
N HIS A 47 3.51 8.70 -9.88
CA HIS A 47 4.13 8.77 -8.54
C HIS A 47 3.24 8.15 -7.44
N LEU A 48 1.94 8.12 -7.65
CA LEU A 48 0.96 7.58 -6.71
C LEU A 48 1.05 6.05 -6.61
N ASP A 49 1.64 5.39 -7.61
CA ASP A 49 1.83 3.94 -7.66
C ASP A 49 2.63 3.44 -6.45
N THR A 50 3.62 4.22 -5.98
CA THR A 50 4.37 3.91 -4.75
C THR A 50 3.44 3.86 -3.53
N LEU A 51 2.54 4.84 -3.38
CA LEU A 51 1.58 4.86 -2.27
C LEU A 51 0.55 3.75 -2.39
N VAL A 52 0.14 3.39 -3.61
CA VAL A 52 -0.72 2.25 -3.88
C VAL A 52 -0.04 0.96 -3.41
N LEU A 53 1.18 0.67 -3.90
CA LEU A 53 1.95 -0.53 -3.55
C LEU A 53 2.17 -0.65 -2.04
N MET A 54 2.60 0.43 -1.39
CA MET A 54 2.79 0.45 0.06
C MET A 54 1.47 0.20 0.81
N SER A 55 0.34 0.69 0.30
CA SER A 55 -0.98 0.53 0.92
C SER A 55 -1.53 -0.90 0.82
N LEU A 56 -1.03 -1.71 -0.12
CA LEU A 56 -1.42 -3.11 -0.26
C LEU A 56 -0.98 -3.98 0.92
N TYR A 57 0.09 -3.57 1.61
CA TYR A 57 0.67 -4.27 2.75
C TYR A 57 0.03 -3.86 4.08
N PRO A 58 0.19 -4.68 5.14
CA PRO A 58 -0.20 -4.32 6.50
C PRO A 58 0.45 -3.01 6.97
N LEU A 59 -0.25 -2.24 7.80
CA LEU A 59 0.27 -0.98 8.37
C LEU A 59 1.49 -1.19 9.28
N SER A 60 1.62 -2.40 9.79
CA SER A 60 2.76 -2.87 10.58
C SER A 60 3.05 -4.31 10.20
N LYS A 61 4.32 -4.71 10.30
CA LYS A 61 4.69 -6.11 10.50
C LYS A 61 3.92 -6.71 11.66
#